data_AF-A0A7G7KEA3-F1
#
_entry.id   AF-A0A7G7KEA3-F1
#
_cell.length_a   1.000
_cell.length_b   1.000
_cell.length_c   1.000
_cell.angle_alpha   90.00
_cell.angle_beta   90.00
_cell.angle_gamma   90.00
#
_symmetry.space_group_name_H-M   'P 1'
#
loop_
_entity.id
_entity.type
_entity.pdbx_description
1 polymer ?
#
loop_
_entity_poly.entity_id
_entity_poly.type
_entity_poly.pdbx_seq_one_letter_code
_entity_poly.pdbx_strand_id
1 'polypeptide(L)' 'MSGGTMAFPEHHMIQEILEAYAGRVAADVADAADEQQPLIESFHIQLLTLSPQQLDVVHQEWCP' A
#
# COMPACT_ATOMS: atom_id res chain seq x y z
N MET A 1 -19.03 26.32 9.32
CA MET A 1 -19.26 24.97 8.76
C MET A 1 -17.90 24.33 8.63
N SER A 2 -17.45 23.62 9.66
CA SER A 2 -16.13 23.00 9.64
C SER A 2 -16.25 21.69 8.88
N GLY A 3 -15.85 21.70 7.61
CA GLY A 3 -15.64 20.49 6.81
C GLY A 3 -14.42 19.77 7.36
N GLY A 4 -14.62 18.97 8.40
CA GLY A 4 -13.64 17.97 8.80
C GLY A 4 -13.66 16.89 7.74
N THR A 5 -12.69 16.93 6.82
CA THR A 5 -12.32 15.76 6.05
C THR A 5 -12.00 14.68 7.09
N MET A 6 -12.89 13.70 7.27
CA MET A 6 -12.51 12.46 7.93
C MET A 6 -11.47 11.82 7.02
N ALA A 7 -10.21 12.21 7.18
CA ALA A 7 -9.10 11.54 6.56
C ALA A 7 -9.11 10.14 7.17
N PHE A 8 -9.53 9.14 6.39
CA PHE A 8 -9.43 7.74 6.78
C PHE A 8 -7.94 7.42 6.87
N PRO A 9 -7.36 7.36 8.08
CA PRO A 9 -5.91 7.20 8.21
C PRO A 9 -5.45 5.88 7.58
N GLU A 10 -6.32 4.86 7.59
CA GLU A 10 -6.03 3.57 6.94
C GLU A 10 -5.86 3.71 5.42
N HIS A 11 -6.65 4.56 4.75
CA HIS A 11 -6.49 4.77 3.29
C HIS A 11 -5.14 5.40 2.97
N HIS A 12 -4.70 6.38 3.76
CA HIS A 12 -3.39 7.01 3.57
C HIS A 12 -2.25 6.01 3.77
N MET A 13 -2.31 5.21 4.84
CA MET A 13 -1.30 4.19 5.12
C MET A 13 -1.23 3.12 4.02
N ILE A 14 -2.39 2.67 3.52
CA ILE A 14 -2.45 1.70 2.42
C ILE A 14 -1.78 2.29 1.16
N GLN A 15 -1.99 3.57 0.85
CA GLN A 15 -1.34 4.21 -0.30
C GLN A 15 0.18 4.26 -0.13
N GLU A 16 0.69 4.67 1.03
CA GLU A 16 2.13 4.72 1.29
C GLU A 16 2.78 3.34 1.19
N ILE A 17 2.14 2.31 1.75
CA ILE A 17 2.60 0.91 1.65
C ILE A 17 2.62 0.45 0.18
N LEU A 18 1.59 0.79 -0.61
CA LEU A 18 1.51 0.41 -2.02
C LEU A 18 2.59 1.08 -2.86
N GLU A 19 2.88 2.36 -2.62
CA GLU A 19 3.95 3.08 -3.30
C GLU A 19 5.32 2.45 -2.99
N ALA A 20 5.57 2.11 -1.72
CA ALA A 20 6.79 1.42 -1.32
C ALA A 20 6.91 0.03 -1.98
N TYR A 21 5.82 -0.73 -2.00
CA TYR A 21 5.77 -2.05 -2.63
C TYR A 21 5.99 -1.98 -4.15
N ALA A 22 5.30 -1.07 -4.84
CA ALA A 22 5.45 -0.85 -6.27
C ALA A 22 6.89 -0.47 -6.63
N GLY A 23 7.55 0.37 -5.81
CA GLY A 23 8.96 0.71 -6.01
C GLY A 23 9.89 -0.50 -5.93
N ARG A 24 9.65 -1.43 -4.99
CA ARG A 24 10.43 -2.68 -4.88
C ARG A 24 10.14 -3.64 -6.03
N VAL A 25 8.87 -3.82 -6.39
CA VAL A 25 8.46 -4.66 -7.54
C VAL A 25 9.05 -4.13 -8.84
N ALA A 26 9.09 -2.81 -9.04
CA ALA A 26 9.71 -2.20 -10.20
C ALA A 26 11.24 -2.43 -10.25
N ALA A 27 11.90 -2.50 -9.09
CA ALA A 27 13.32 -2.82 -9.00
C ALA A 27 13.62 -4.30 -9.27
N ASP A 28 12.75 -5.21 -8.78
CA ASP A 28 12.95 -6.66 -8.89
C ASP A 28 12.51 -7.21 -10.25
N VAL A 29 11.52 -6.60 -10.89
CA VAL A 29 10.86 -7.09 -12.11
C VAL A 29 10.99 -6.06 -13.24
N ALA A 30 12.15 -5.41 -13.34
CA ALA A 30 12.38 -4.25 -14.23
C ALA A 30 12.03 -4.48 -15.72
N ASP A 31 12.10 -5.73 -16.20
CA ASP A 31 11.84 -6.09 -17.60
C ASP A 31 10.44 -6.68 -17.88
N ALA A 32 9.61 -6.93 -16.86
CA ALA A 32 8.28 -7.53 -17.03
C ALA A 32 7.17 -6.69 -16.40
N ALA A 33 6.95 -5.49 -16.95
CA ALA A 33 5.90 -4.57 -16.54
C ALA A 33 4.50 -5.22 -16.53
N ASP A 34 4.23 -6.15 -17.45
CA ASP A 34 2.97 -6.90 -17.53
C ASP A 34 2.75 -7.81 -16.30
N GLU A 35 3.82 -8.20 -15.60
CA GLU A 35 3.77 -9.03 -14.39
C GLU A 35 3.71 -8.18 -13.10
N GLN A 36 4.05 -6.88 -13.16
CA GLN A 36 4.05 -5.99 -12.00
C GLN A 36 2.64 -5.61 -11.54
N GLN A 37 1.78 -5.25 -12.48
CA GLN A 37 0.40 -4.82 -12.22
C GLN A 37 -0.41 -5.85 -11.39
N PRO A 38 -0.46 -7.16 -11.75
CA PRO A 38 -1.23 -8.13 -10.97
C PRO A 38 -0.66 -8.38 -9.57
N LEU A 39 0.66 -8.23 -9.37
CA LEU A 39 1.29 -8.34 -8.05
C LEU A 39 0.87 -7.19 -7.14
N ILE A 40 0.92 -5.95 -7.64
CA ILE A 40 0.51 -4.75 -6.90
C ILE A 40 -0.98 -4.81 -6.56
N GLU A 41 -1.84 -5.25 -7.49
CA GLU A 41 -3.28 -5.41 -7.25
C GLU A 41 -3.57 -6.49 -6.19
N SER A 42 -2.89 -7.64 -6.27
CA SER A 42 -3.05 -8.71 -5.28
C SER A 42 -2.63 -8.24 -3.88
N PHE A 43 -1.55 -7.48 -3.79
CA PHE A 43 -1.07 -6.92 -2.53
C PHE A 43 -2.03 -5.86 -1.97
N HIS A 44 -2.58 -4.99 -2.82
CA HIS A 44 -3.62 -4.03 -2.41
C HIS A 44 -4.84 -4.72 -1.79
N ILE A 45 -5.35 -5.78 -2.43
CA ILE A 45 -6.48 -6.54 -1.90
C ILE A 45 -6.14 -7.13 -0.52
N GLN A 46 -4.93 -7.64 -0.32
CA GLN A 46 -4.50 -8.16 0.98
C GLN A 46 -4.51 -7.06 2.05
N LEU A 47 -3.97 -5.87 1.75
CA LEU A 47 -3.97 -4.74 2.69
C LEU A 47 -5.39 -4.33 3.12
N LEU A 48 -6.36 -4.38 2.21
CA LEU A 48 -7.77 -4.07 2.52
C LEU A 48 -8.44 -5.07 3.47
N THR A 49 -7.88 -6.26 3.65
CA THR A 49 -8.39 -7.27 4.59
C THR A 49 -7.77 -7.17 5.99
N LEU A 50 -6.76 -6.33 6.16
CA LEU A 50 -6.06 -6.16 7.43
C LEU A 50 -6.84 -5.25 8.39
N SER A 51 -6.70 -5.53 9.68
CA SER A 51 -7.14 -4.59 10.72
C SER A 51 -6.21 -3.36 10.76
N PRO A 52 -6.67 -2.23 11.33
CA PRO A 52 -5.84 -1.02 11.43
C PRO A 52 -4.51 -1.24 12.16
N GLN A 53 -4.49 -2.10 13.19
CA GLN A 53 -3.27 -2.43 13.93
C GLN A 53 -2.27 -3.23 13.09
N GLN A 54 -2.77 -4.12 12.22
CA GLN A 54 -1.91 -4.85 11.28
C GLN A 54 -1.39 -3.95 10.17
N LEU A 55 -2.22 -3.01 9.68
CA LEU A 55 -1.76 -1.98 8.74
C LEU A 55 -0.65 -1.12 9.33
N ASP A 56 -0.71 -0.77 10.61
CA ASP A 56 0.35 -0.01 11.30
C ASP A 56 1.67 -0.77 11.35
N VAL A 57 1.64 -2.07 11.65
CA VAL A 57 2.83 -2.92 11.61
C VAL A 57 3.42 -2.97 10.20
N VAL A 58 2.59 -3.22 9.18
CA VAL A 58 3.05 -3.28 7.79
C VAL A 58 3.58 -1.91 7.33
N HIS A 59 2.92 -0.82 7.72
CA HIS A 59 3.38 0.54 7.40
C HIS A 59 4.78 0.79 7.96
N GLN A 60 5.03 0.47 9.23
CA GLN A 60 6.34 0.63 9.85
C GLN A 60 7.44 -0.24 9.21
N GLU A 61 7.08 -1.43 8.72
CA GLU A 61 8.03 -2.32 8.03
C GLU A 61 8.39 -1.84 6.61
N TRP A 62 7.45 -1.21 5.91
CA TRP A 62 7.58 -0.85 4.51
C TRP A 62 7.93 0.62 4.27
N CYS A 63 7.58 1.50 5.21
CA CYS A 63 7.74 2.95 5.13
C CYS A 63 8.56 3.53 6.31
N PRO A 64 9.85 3.18 6.46
CA PRO A 64 10.71 3.68 7.53
C PRO A 64 11.16 5.15 7.37
#